data_AF-H3H9Z6-F1
#
_entry.id   AF-H3H9Z6-F1
#
_cell.length_a   1.000
_cell.length_b   1.000
_cell.length_c   1.000
_cell.angle_alpha   90.00
_cell.angle_beta   90.00
_cell.angle_gamma   90.00
#
_symmetry.space_group_name_H-M   'P 1'
#
loop_
_entity.id
_entity.type
_entity.pdbx_description
1 polymer ?
#
loop_
_entity_poly.entity_id
_entity_poly.type
_entity_poly.pdbx_seq_one_letter_code
_entity_poly.pdbx_strand_id
1 'polypeptide(L)'
;MKVWGLLCAFAVLNLPFSAIAAPSRHHHASRHRYTIEGTKAAMDAALKTSHSRLDIRSIKAITDADRPVTADTRVRADVVGSNKDVELFAAAGALHSTTEIHAGNRIRGKVTRTSSPMKVLKHKEYNEAQVVAKDRGEVTACLERTEGYLDELKRTTDDDDVVYTESPFFECFRPSHEVFDFLDTLVEQNPEFITKYENVSVTYEGRSIPAFKISTTTNRNGDSDKKTLYTQALIHAREWQAGAATFFTMASMLDDLRAGDDAASRLFDKFD
;
A
#
# COMPACT_ATOMS: atom_id res chain seq x y z
N MET A 1 59.51 42.05 7.71
CA MET A 1 58.97 42.74 6.53
C MET A 1 58.08 41.78 5.76
N LYS A 2 56.79 42.10 5.62
CA LYS A 2 55.82 41.42 4.73
C LYS A 2 56.24 41.66 3.27
N VAL A 3 56.02 40.69 2.38
CA VAL A 3 55.14 40.78 1.18
C VAL A 3 54.97 39.37 0.58
N TRP A 4 53.73 39.10 0.14
CA TRP A 4 53.18 38.05 -0.73
C TRP A 4 54.11 37.47 -1.82
N GLY A 5 53.90 36.30 -2.41
CA GLY A 5 52.77 35.36 -2.42
C GLY A 5 52.89 34.50 -3.69
N LEU A 6 52.23 33.34 -3.74
CA LEU A 6 51.85 32.71 -5.01
C LEU A 6 50.73 31.69 -4.73
N LEU A 7 49.55 32.04 -5.23
CA LEU A 7 48.38 31.18 -5.30
C LEU A 7 48.61 30.09 -6.34
N CYS A 8 48.49 28.82 -5.95
CA CYS A 8 48.24 27.74 -6.89
C CYS A 8 46.73 27.61 -7.10
N ALA A 9 46.25 28.11 -8.23
CA ALA A 9 44.90 27.86 -8.70
C ALA A 9 44.82 26.41 -9.25
N PHE A 10 44.19 25.51 -8.50
CA PHE A 10 43.71 24.25 -9.05
C PHE A 10 42.38 24.50 -9.76
N ALA A 11 42.42 24.57 -11.09
CA ALA A 11 41.23 24.48 -11.91
C ALA A 11 40.73 23.04 -11.90
N VAL A 12 39.85 22.71 -10.96
CA VAL A 12 39.03 21.49 -11.02
C VAL A 12 37.88 21.78 -11.96
N LEU A 13 37.94 21.25 -13.18
CA LEU A 13 36.80 21.18 -14.09
C LEU A 13 35.72 20.31 -13.42
N ASN A 14 34.77 20.95 -12.73
CA ASN A 14 33.50 20.34 -12.36
C ASN A 14 32.66 20.22 -13.64
N LEU A 15 32.79 19.09 -14.34
CA LEU A 15 31.76 18.63 -15.26
C LEU A 15 30.58 18.14 -14.41
N PRO A 16 29.37 18.69 -14.53
CA PRO A 16 28.21 18.06 -13.92
C PRO A 16 28.02 16.71 -14.62
N PHE A 17 28.25 15.64 -13.88
CA PHE A 17 27.83 14.30 -14.28
C PHE A 17 26.30 14.26 -14.18
N SER A 18 25.62 14.96 -15.09
CA SER A 18 24.22 14.69 -15.39
C SER A 18 24.19 13.33 -16.09
N ALA A 19 24.22 12.26 -15.29
CA ALA A 19 23.74 10.96 -15.72
C ALA A 19 22.22 11.09 -15.90
N ILE A 20 21.81 11.71 -17.01
CA ILE A 20 20.51 11.45 -17.60
C ILE A 20 20.59 9.98 -18.00
N ALA A 21 20.09 9.11 -17.13
CA ALA A 21 19.78 7.75 -17.49
C ALA A 21 18.85 7.85 -18.70
N ALA A 22 19.40 7.60 -19.89
CA ALA A 22 18.60 7.44 -21.08
C ALA A 22 17.57 6.36 -20.75
N PRO A 23 16.25 6.62 -20.89
CA PRO A 23 15.27 5.60 -20.60
C PRO A 23 15.57 4.44 -21.55
N SER A 24 15.82 3.26 -20.99
CA SER A 24 15.91 2.07 -21.82
C SER A 24 14.59 1.98 -22.57
N ARG A 25 14.64 2.19 -23.89
CA ARG A 25 13.50 1.92 -24.77
C ARG A 25 13.36 0.39 -24.85
N HIS A 26 12.96 -0.23 -23.75
CA HIS A 26 12.19 -1.44 -23.87
C HIS A 26 10.93 -1.03 -24.60
N HIS A 27 10.79 -1.49 -25.86
CA HIS A 27 9.53 -1.45 -26.56
C HIS A 27 8.53 -2.26 -25.73
N HIS A 28 7.92 -1.64 -24.72
CA HIS A 28 6.74 -2.18 -24.08
C HIS A 28 5.70 -2.29 -25.18
N ALA A 29 5.28 -3.51 -25.48
CA ALA A 29 4.16 -3.75 -26.37
C ALA A 29 3.00 -2.85 -25.92
N SER A 30 2.34 -2.17 -26.87
CA SER A 30 1.24 -1.25 -26.61
C SER A 30 0.23 -1.90 -25.65
N ARG A 31 0.12 -1.35 -24.44
CA ARG A 31 -0.80 -1.86 -23.42
C ARG A 31 -2.17 -1.27 -23.66
N HIS A 32 -3.21 -2.04 -23.38
CA HIS A 32 -4.60 -1.58 -23.51
C HIS A 32 -5.38 -1.93 -22.25
N ARG A 33 -6.49 -1.25 -22.02
CA ARG A 33 -7.49 -1.71 -21.05
C ARG A 33 -8.32 -2.82 -21.66
N TYR A 34 -8.67 -3.81 -20.83
CA TYR A 34 -9.59 -4.88 -21.21
C TYR A 34 -10.57 -5.12 -20.08
N THR A 35 -11.71 -5.66 -20.46
CA THR A 35 -12.65 -6.30 -19.55
C THR A 35 -12.65 -7.79 -19.85
N ILE A 36 -12.47 -8.61 -18.82
CA ILE A 36 -12.58 -10.07 -18.89
C ILE A 36 -13.81 -10.50 -18.11
N GLU A 37 -14.72 -11.23 -18.75
CA GLU A 37 -15.91 -11.78 -18.10
C GLU A 37 -15.89 -13.31 -18.09
N GLY A 38 -16.20 -13.90 -16.94
CA GLY A 38 -16.25 -15.34 -16.74
C GLY A 38 -17.04 -15.70 -15.49
N THR A 39 -16.99 -16.97 -15.08
CA THR A 39 -17.43 -17.38 -13.75
C THR A 39 -16.33 -17.12 -12.72
N LYS A 40 -16.68 -17.00 -11.45
CA LYS A 40 -15.71 -16.90 -10.36
C LYS A 40 -14.73 -18.07 -10.40
N ALA A 41 -15.19 -19.29 -10.63
CA ALA A 41 -14.33 -20.46 -10.72
C ALA A 41 -13.28 -20.34 -11.85
N ALA A 42 -13.67 -19.84 -13.02
CA ALA A 42 -12.75 -19.60 -14.13
C ALA A 42 -11.73 -18.49 -13.79
N MET A 43 -12.17 -17.43 -13.11
CA MET A 43 -11.28 -16.35 -12.66
C MET A 43 -10.27 -16.86 -11.61
N ASP A 44 -10.74 -17.61 -10.63
CA ASP A 44 -9.88 -18.22 -9.60
C ASP A 44 -8.86 -19.18 -10.22
N ALA A 45 -9.25 -19.93 -11.26
CA ALA A 45 -8.33 -20.79 -12.01
C ALA A 45 -7.24 -19.96 -12.73
N ALA A 46 -7.62 -18.86 -13.39
CA ALA A 46 -6.68 -17.98 -14.07
C ALA A 46 -5.69 -17.30 -13.08
N LEU A 47 -6.18 -16.85 -11.93
CA LEU A 47 -5.37 -16.20 -10.88
C LEU A 47 -4.30 -17.10 -10.26
N LYS A 48 -4.43 -18.43 -10.37
CA LYS A 48 -3.40 -19.38 -9.92
C LYS A 48 -2.18 -19.39 -10.83
N THR A 49 -2.31 -18.91 -12.07
CA THR A 49 -1.21 -18.85 -13.02
C THR A 49 -0.44 -17.54 -12.89
N SER A 50 0.87 -17.56 -13.12
CA SER A 50 1.68 -16.34 -13.05
C SER A 50 1.27 -15.37 -14.16
N HIS A 51 0.98 -14.13 -13.79
CA HIS A 51 0.50 -13.08 -14.69
C HIS A 51 1.23 -11.75 -14.46
N SER A 52 2.57 -11.80 -14.38
CA SER A 52 3.43 -10.65 -14.03
C SER A 52 3.41 -9.47 -15.02
N ARG A 53 2.77 -9.63 -16.19
CA ARG A 53 2.64 -8.59 -17.24
C ARG A 53 1.22 -8.06 -17.40
N LEU A 54 0.33 -8.43 -16.48
CA LEU A 54 -1.07 -8.06 -16.49
C LEU A 54 -1.43 -7.40 -15.16
N ASP A 55 -1.89 -6.16 -15.21
CA ASP A 55 -2.35 -5.45 -14.03
C ASP A 55 -3.84 -5.68 -13.88
N ILE A 56 -4.22 -6.44 -12.86
CA ILE A 56 -5.62 -6.61 -12.48
C ILE A 56 -6.03 -5.38 -11.66
N ARG A 57 -6.89 -4.55 -12.22
CA ARG A 57 -7.33 -3.29 -11.60
C ARG A 57 -8.54 -3.48 -10.71
N SER A 58 -9.43 -4.40 -11.07
CA SER A 58 -10.55 -4.79 -10.22
C SER A 58 -11.10 -6.15 -10.64
N ILE A 59 -11.78 -6.83 -9.71
CA ILE A 59 -12.63 -7.99 -9.98
C ILE A 59 -13.93 -7.76 -9.22
N LYS A 60 -15.07 -7.81 -9.91
CA LYS A 60 -16.39 -7.55 -9.35
C LYS A 60 -17.40 -8.58 -9.82
N ALA A 61 -18.35 -8.95 -8.97
CA ALA A 61 -19.51 -9.72 -9.41
C ALA A 61 -20.38 -8.88 -10.38
N ILE A 62 -20.99 -9.52 -11.37
CA ILE A 62 -21.88 -8.89 -12.36
C ILE A 62 -23.35 -8.98 -11.92
N THR A 63 -23.64 -9.55 -10.75
CA THR A 63 -24.99 -9.76 -10.21
C THR A 63 -25.28 -8.89 -8.98
N ASP A 64 -26.57 -8.81 -8.60
CA ASP A 64 -27.06 -8.04 -7.45
C ASP A 64 -26.31 -8.38 -6.15
N ALA A 65 -25.99 -7.33 -5.39
CA ALA A 65 -25.15 -7.36 -4.19
C ALA A 65 -25.67 -8.30 -3.07
N ASP A 66 -26.94 -8.68 -3.11
CA ASP A 66 -27.62 -9.42 -2.04
C ASP A 66 -27.55 -10.95 -2.18
N ARG A 67 -26.89 -11.47 -3.24
CA ARG A 67 -26.71 -12.92 -3.41
C ARG A 67 -25.32 -13.37 -2.97
N PRO A 68 -25.21 -14.52 -2.27
CA PRO A 68 -23.92 -15.11 -1.96
C PRO A 68 -23.09 -15.35 -3.22
N VAL A 69 -21.81 -14.99 -3.17
CA VAL A 69 -20.87 -15.23 -4.27
C VAL A 69 -20.48 -16.71 -4.28
N THR A 70 -20.83 -17.40 -5.35
CA THR A 70 -20.55 -18.83 -5.59
C THR A 70 -19.56 -19.04 -6.76
N ALA A 71 -19.13 -20.28 -6.98
CA ALA A 71 -18.25 -20.66 -8.09
C ALA A 71 -18.80 -20.27 -9.47
N ASP A 72 -20.12 -20.34 -9.65
CA ASP A 72 -20.81 -20.02 -10.91
C ASP A 72 -21.15 -18.54 -11.06
N THR A 73 -20.90 -17.72 -10.03
CA THR A 73 -21.18 -16.29 -10.06
C THR A 73 -20.42 -15.64 -11.21
N ARG A 74 -21.14 -14.88 -12.03
CA ARG A 74 -20.52 -14.10 -13.11
C ARG A 74 -19.66 -13.00 -12.51
N VAL A 75 -18.41 -12.93 -12.92
CA VAL A 75 -17.46 -11.89 -12.51
C VAL A 75 -16.91 -11.16 -13.72
N ARG A 76 -16.57 -9.89 -13.50
CA ARG A 76 -15.90 -9.01 -14.43
C ARG A 76 -14.58 -8.58 -13.82
N ALA A 77 -13.48 -8.75 -14.56
CA ALA A 77 -12.21 -8.17 -14.23
C ALA A 77 -11.86 -7.04 -15.21
N ASP A 78 -11.42 -5.90 -14.68
CA ASP A 78 -10.80 -4.85 -15.49
C ASP A 78 -9.29 -5.00 -15.40
N VAL A 79 -8.64 -5.11 -16.54
CA VAL A 79 -7.20 -5.44 -16.62
C VAL A 79 -6.46 -4.54 -17.59
N VAL A 80 -5.15 -4.40 -17.39
CA VAL A 80 -4.24 -3.70 -18.30
C VAL A 80 -3.09 -4.62 -18.69
N GLY A 81 -2.91 -4.83 -20.00
CA GLY A 81 -1.87 -5.71 -20.52
C GLY A 81 -1.71 -5.63 -22.03
N SER A 82 -0.83 -6.47 -22.58
CA SER A 82 -0.77 -6.71 -24.02
C SER A 82 -1.90 -7.64 -24.47
N ASN A 83 -2.26 -7.66 -25.76
CA ASN A 83 -3.24 -8.62 -26.28
C ASN A 83 -2.88 -10.06 -25.86
N LYS A 84 -1.60 -10.42 -26.04
CA LYS A 84 -1.07 -11.76 -25.77
C LYS A 84 -1.24 -12.16 -24.29
N ASP A 85 -0.85 -11.28 -23.37
CA ASP A 85 -0.90 -11.61 -21.94
C ASP A 85 -2.35 -11.74 -21.44
N VAL A 86 -3.27 -10.93 -21.98
CA VAL A 86 -4.70 -10.96 -21.65
C VAL A 86 -5.38 -12.21 -22.19
N GLU A 87 -5.07 -12.61 -23.43
CA GLU A 87 -5.59 -13.84 -24.03
C GLU A 87 -5.08 -15.09 -23.30
N LEU A 88 -3.79 -15.10 -22.91
CA LEU A 88 -3.23 -16.18 -22.10
C LEU A 88 -3.92 -16.30 -20.73
N PHE A 89 -4.16 -15.17 -20.05
CA PHE A 89 -4.87 -15.16 -18.77
C PHE A 89 -6.32 -15.66 -18.93
N ALA A 90 -7.03 -15.22 -19.97
CA ALA A 90 -8.39 -15.67 -20.24
C ALA A 90 -8.48 -17.18 -20.57
N ALA A 91 -7.49 -17.71 -21.28
CA ALA A 91 -7.37 -19.13 -21.59
C ALA A 91 -7.01 -19.98 -20.35
N ALA A 92 -6.19 -19.45 -19.44
CA ALA A 92 -5.85 -20.11 -18.18
C ALA A 92 -7.06 -20.34 -17.25
N GLY A 93 -8.16 -19.60 -17.47
CA GLY A 93 -9.43 -19.81 -16.77
C GLY A 93 -10.28 -20.96 -17.30
N ALA A 94 -9.85 -21.68 -18.35
CA ALA A 94 -10.61 -22.82 -18.87
C ALA A 94 -10.71 -23.95 -17.84
N LEU A 95 -11.93 -24.37 -17.52
CA LEU A 95 -12.22 -25.39 -16.54
C LEU A 95 -12.27 -26.77 -17.21
N HIS A 96 -11.60 -27.75 -16.60
CA HIS A 96 -11.60 -29.14 -17.06
C HIS A 96 -12.51 -29.99 -16.18
N SER A 97 -13.41 -30.75 -16.78
CA SER A 97 -14.26 -31.72 -16.11
C SER A 97 -14.12 -33.09 -16.76
N THR A 98 -13.87 -34.12 -15.95
CA THR A 98 -13.79 -35.50 -16.40
C THR A 98 -14.92 -36.29 -15.76
N THR A 99 -15.78 -36.89 -16.59
CA THR A 99 -16.82 -37.81 -16.14
C THR A 99 -16.40 -39.22 -16.51
N GLU A 100 -16.32 -40.09 -15.50
CA GLU A 100 -16.06 -41.51 -15.70
C GLU A 100 -17.39 -42.22 -15.99
N ILE A 101 -17.42 -43.03 -17.04
CA ILE A 101 -18.57 -43.85 -17.41
C ILE A 101 -18.36 -45.23 -16.79
N HIS A 102 -19.17 -45.57 -15.81
CA HIS A 102 -19.09 -46.85 -15.10
C HIS A 102 -20.01 -47.90 -15.73
N ALA A 103 -19.56 -49.16 -15.73
CA ALA A 103 -20.36 -50.35 -16.02
C ALA A 103 -20.18 -51.34 -14.86
N GLY A 104 -21.09 -51.31 -13.89
CA GLY A 104 -20.90 -51.96 -12.59
C GLY A 104 -19.71 -51.35 -11.86
N ASN A 105 -18.84 -52.20 -11.29
CA ASN A 105 -17.64 -51.77 -10.55
C ASN A 105 -16.43 -51.45 -11.45
N ARG A 106 -16.60 -51.35 -12.78
CA ARG A 106 -15.51 -51.06 -13.72
C ARG A 106 -15.75 -49.76 -14.48
N ILE A 107 -14.71 -48.95 -14.62
CA ILE A 107 -14.72 -47.77 -15.50
C ILE A 107 -14.60 -48.25 -16.94
N ARG A 108 -15.61 -47.93 -17.77
CA ARG A 108 -15.69 -48.32 -19.18
C ARG A 108 -15.22 -47.22 -20.13
N GLY A 109 -15.17 -45.98 -19.66
CA GLY A 109 -14.66 -44.85 -20.44
C GLY A 109 -14.53 -43.58 -19.61
N LYS A 110 -13.81 -42.59 -20.12
CA LYS A 110 -13.71 -41.26 -19.54
C LYS A 110 -14.07 -40.23 -20.61
N VAL A 111 -14.95 -39.30 -20.27
CA VAL A 111 -15.28 -38.15 -21.11
C VAL A 111 -14.70 -36.91 -20.44
N THR A 112 -13.78 -36.24 -21.13
CA THR A 112 -13.20 -34.98 -20.65
C THR A 112 -13.78 -33.82 -21.44
N ARG A 113 -14.27 -32.78 -20.76
CA ARG A 113 -14.73 -31.52 -21.36
C ARG A 113 -13.90 -30.38 -20.82
N THR A 114 -13.56 -29.44 -21.69
CA THR A 114 -12.93 -28.17 -21.33
C THR A 114 -13.92 -27.05 -21.62
N SER A 115 -14.12 -26.14 -20.67
CA SER A 115 -14.97 -24.96 -20.88
C SER A 115 -14.33 -24.02 -21.90
N SER A 116 -15.13 -23.16 -22.51
CA SER A 116 -14.59 -22.06 -23.31
C SER A 116 -13.76 -21.11 -22.43
N PRO A 117 -12.73 -20.45 -23.01
CA PRO A 117 -12.02 -19.36 -22.35
C PRO A 117 -12.94 -18.23 -21.90
N MET A 118 -12.49 -17.44 -20.92
CA MET A 118 -13.24 -16.25 -20.48
C MET A 118 -13.35 -15.23 -21.62
N LYS A 119 -14.46 -14.48 -21.64
CA LYS A 119 -14.74 -13.48 -22.68
C LYS A 119 -13.85 -12.26 -22.46
N VAL A 120 -13.06 -11.90 -23.47
CA VAL A 120 -12.19 -10.71 -23.46
C VAL A 120 -12.82 -9.61 -24.32
N LEU A 121 -12.90 -8.40 -23.78
CA LEU A 121 -13.29 -7.18 -24.49
C LEU A 121 -12.14 -6.18 -24.41
N LYS A 122 -11.59 -5.81 -25.57
CA LYS A 122 -10.53 -4.81 -25.69
C LYS A 122 -11.10 -3.40 -25.71
N HIS A 123 -10.50 -2.50 -24.94
CA HIS A 123 -10.82 -1.07 -24.88
C HIS A 123 -9.67 -0.23 -25.44
N LYS A 124 -9.66 1.06 -25.08
CA LYS A 124 -8.64 2.03 -25.48
C LYS A 124 -7.22 1.64 -25.05
N GLU A 125 -6.26 2.16 -25.80
CA GLU A 125 -4.85 2.14 -25.44
C GLU A 125 -4.64 2.73 -24.03
N TYR A 126 -3.74 2.12 -23.29
CA TYR A 126 -3.40 2.50 -21.93
C TYR A 126 -2.08 3.24 -21.93
N ASN A 127 -2.14 4.56 -21.76
CA ASN A 127 -0.97 5.40 -21.55
C ASN A 127 -0.63 5.44 -20.06
N GLU A 128 0.32 4.60 -19.66
CA GLU A 128 0.75 4.48 -18.27
C GLU A 128 1.38 5.77 -17.74
N ALA A 129 2.16 6.47 -18.57
CA ALA A 129 2.78 7.73 -18.18
C ALA A 129 1.74 8.82 -17.87
N GLN A 130 0.67 8.92 -18.66
CA GLN A 130 -0.42 9.86 -18.40
C GLN A 130 -1.19 9.53 -17.12
N VAL A 131 -1.44 8.24 -16.84
CA VAL A 131 -2.12 7.82 -15.60
C VAL A 131 -1.26 8.16 -14.39
N VAL A 132 0.03 7.80 -14.42
CA VAL A 132 0.97 8.11 -13.33
C VAL A 132 1.12 9.62 -13.14
N ALA A 133 1.18 10.41 -14.22
CA ALA A 133 1.26 11.86 -14.13
C ALA A 133 0.00 12.46 -13.49
N LYS A 134 -1.18 11.96 -13.84
CA LYS A 134 -2.44 12.37 -13.23
C LYS A 134 -2.47 12.04 -11.73
N ASP A 135 -2.18 10.80 -11.37
CA ASP A 135 -2.20 10.34 -9.97
C ASP A 135 -1.19 11.15 -9.12
N ARG A 136 0.02 11.42 -9.65
CA ARG A 136 0.99 12.30 -8.98
C ARG A 136 0.47 13.72 -8.81
N GLY A 137 -0.17 14.29 -9.83
CA GLY A 137 -0.77 15.62 -9.75
C GLY A 137 -1.87 15.72 -8.69
N GLU A 138 -2.69 14.68 -8.54
CA GLU A 138 -3.73 14.61 -7.50
C GLU A 138 -3.12 14.55 -6.10
N VAL A 139 -2.05 13.76 -5.90
CA VAL A 139 -1.31 13.72 -4.63
C VAL A 139 -0.68 15.09 -4.33
N THR A 140 0.03 15.69 -5.30
CA THR A 140 0.66 17.01 -5.12
C THR A 140 -0.36 18.08 -4.74
N ALA A 141 -1.51 18.14 -5.43
CA ALA A 141 -2.56 19.10 -5.09
C ALA A 141 -3.13 18.89 -3.68
N CYS A 142 -3.18 17.64 -3.20
CA CYS A 142 -3.59 17.35 -1.82
C CYS A 142 -2.55 17.86 -0.81
N LEU A 143 -1.26 17.59 -1.06
CA LEU A 143 -0.16 18.04 -0.20
C LEU A 143 -0.12 19.57 -0.12
N GLU A 144 -0.24 20.27 -1.24
CA GLU A 144 -0.28 21.74 -1.29
C GLU A 144 -1.48 22.32 -0.52
N ARG A 145 -2.67 21.71 -0.64
CA ARG A 145 -3.86 22.16 0.08
C ARG A 145 -3.74 22.02 1.59
N THR A 146 -2.96 21.04 2.04
CA THR A 146 -2.83 20.66 3.45
C THR A 146 -1.48 21.03 4.03
N GLU A 147 -0.73 21.90 3.33
CA GLU A 147 0.52 22.45 3.81
C GLU A 147 0.31 23.21 5.13
N GLY A 148 1.30 23.14 6.03
CA GLY A 148 1.20 23.78 7.35
C GLY A 148 0.44 22.97 8.41
N TYR A 149 -0.05 21.76 8.10
CA TYR A 149 -0.76 20.92 9.07
C TYR A 149 0.05 20.65 10.35
N LEU A 150 1.38 20.52 10.26
CA LEU A 150 2.26 20.35 11.42
C LEU A 150 2.36 21.62 12.26
N ASP A 151 2.42 22.78 11.61
CA ASP A 151 2.49 24.07 12.32
C ASP A 151 1.18 24.34 13.06
N GLU A 152 0.04 24.01 12.45
CA GLU A 152 -1.26 24.07 13.10
C GLU A 152 -1.32 23.16 14.33
N LEU A 153 -0.85 21.91 14.18
CA LEU A 153 -0.81 20.93 15.28
C LEU A 153 0.10 21.35 16.43
N LYS A 154 1.21 22.04 16.15
CA LYS A 154 2.16 22.54 17.16
C LYS A 154 1.74 23.85 17.80
N ARG A 155 0.93 24.67 17.11
CA ARG A 155 0.48 25.99 17.60
C ARG A 155 -0.60 25.89 18.66
N THR A 156 -1.40 24.83 18.65
CA THR A 156 -2.36 24.52 19.70
C THR A 156 -1.60 24.12 20.97
N THR A 157 -1.34 25.12 21.82
CA THR A 157 -0.48 25.04 23.02
C THR A 157 -1.16 24.45 24.25
N ASP A 158 -2.48 24.28 24.22
CA ASP A 158 -3.22 23.61 25.28
C ASP A 158 -3.51 22.17 24.82
N ASP A 159 -2.90 21.19 25.50
CA ASP A 159 -3.00 19.77 25.15
C ASP A 159 -4.47 19.28 25.05
N ASP A 160 -5.40 19.93 25.73
CA ASP A 160 -6.78 19.45 25.83
C ASP A 160 -7.65 19.69 24.57
N ASP A 161 -7.25 20.59 23.66
CA ASP A 161 -8.09 20.98 22.51
C ASP A 161 -7.63 20.37 21.16
N VAL A 162 -6.53 19.62 21.13
CA VAL A 162 -6.00 19.02 19.90
C VAL A 162 -6.57 17.63 19.67
N VAL A 163 -7.25 17.46 18.53
CA VAL A 163 -7.70 16.15 18.05
C VAL A 163 -6.85 15.74 16.85
N TYR A 164 -5.90 14.83 17.06
CA TYR A 164 -4.95 14.40 16.03
C TYR A 164 -5.65 13.80 14.81
N THR A 165 -6.73 13.05 15.04
CA THR A 165 -7.51 12.41 13.97
C THR A 165 -8.21 13.40 13.04
N GLU A 166 -8.38 14.65 13.44
CA GLU A 166 -8.93 15.74 12.62
C GLU A 166 -7.86 16.48 11.80
N SER A 167 -6.57 16.12 11.97
CA SER A 167 -5.48 16.76 11.25
C SER A 167 -5.62 16.59 9.73
N PRO A 168 -5.36 17.66 8.93
CA PRO A 168 -5.25 17.57 7.48
C PRO A 168 -4.22 16.54 6.99
N PHE A 169 -3.32 16.07 7.86
CA PHE A 169 -2.44 14.93 7.61
C PHE A 169 -3.19 13.75 6.97
N PHE A 170 -4.37 13.40 7.51
CA PHE A 170 -5.16 12.23 7.10
C PHE A 170 -5.99 12.41 5.82
N GLU A 171 -6.01 13.61 5.24
CA GLU A 171 -6.67 13.83 3.94
C GLU A 171 -5.87 13.29 2.74
N CYS A 172 -4.56 13.08 2.91
CA CYS A 172 -3.64 12.78 1.83
C CYS A 172 -2.85 11.50 2.10
N PHE A 173 -2.45 10.80 1.02
CA PHE A 173 -1.36 9.84 1.12
C PHE A 173 -0.03 10.61 1.16
N ARG A 174 0.70 10.44 2.25
CA ARG A 174 1.87 11.26 2.61
C ARG A 174 3.18 10.59 2.20
N PRO A 175 4.19 11.36 1.75
CA PRO A 175 5.54 10.84 1.59
C PRO A 175 6.13 10.47 2.95
N SER A 176 7.12 9.57 2.96
CA SER A 176 7.64 8.99 4.20
C SER A 176 8.21 10.01 5.20
N HIS A 177 8.78 11.13 4.73
CA HIS A 177 9.32 12.16 5.62
C HIS A 177 8.19 12.88 6.39
N GLU A 178 7.13 13.30 5.71
CA GLU A 178 5.94 13.88 6.37
C GLU A 178 5.28 12.91 7.36
N VAL A 179 5.29 11.60 7.06
CA VAL A 179 4.82 10.57 8.00
C VAL A 179 5.67 10.56 9.27
N PHE A 180 6.99 10.57 9.15
CA PHE A 180 7.87 10.57 10.32
C PHE A 180 7.82 11.89 11.08
N ASP A 181 7.73 13.03 10.39
CA ASP A 181 7.59 14.34 11.05
C ASP A 181 6.28 14.42 11.86
N PHE A 182 5.20 13.83 11.34
CA PHE A 182 3.94 13.70 12.08
C PHE A 182 4.08 12.80 13.30
N LEU A 183 4.62 11.59 13.15
CA LEU A 183 4.81 10.65 14.26
C LEU A 183 5.76 11.20 15.33
N ASP A 184 6.81 11.93 14.94
CA ASP A 184 7.74 12.59 15.85
C ASP A 184 7.03 13.72 16.61
N THR A 185 6.16 14.48 15.95
CA THR A 185 5.32 15.49 16.62
C THR A 185 4.38 14.86 17.65
N LEU A 186 3.74 13.71 17.33
CA LEU A 186 2.95 12.96 18.30
C LEU A 186 3.79 12.51 19.50
N VAL A 187 5.05 12.12 19.28
CA VAL A 187 5.94 11.71 20.37
C VAL A 187 6.35 12.88 21.25
N GLU A 188 6.64 14.03 20.65
CA GLU A 188 6.99 15.26 21.38
C GLU A 188 5.82 15.77 22.24
N GLN A 189 4.59 15.66 21.74
CA GLN A 189 3.38 16.16 22.41
C GLN A 189 2.76 15.16 23.41
N ASN A 190 3.18 13.89 23.42
CA ASN A 190 2.60 12.86 24.30
C ASN A 190 3.69 12.00 24.98
N PRO A 191 4.73 12.59 25.60
CA PRO A 191 5.87 11.85 26.13
C PRO A 191 5.50 10.85 27.26
N GLU A 192 4.34 11.01 27.88
CA GLU A 192 3.75 10.11 28.88
C GLU A 192 3.08 8.87 28.27
N PHE A 193 2.60 8.95 27.03
CA PHE A 193 1.87 7.87 26.38
C PHE A 193 2.66 7.17 25.28
N ILE A 194 3.53 7.84 24.54
CA ILE A 194 4.23 7.25 23.40
C ILE A 194 5.74 7.37 23.54
N THR A 195 6.45 6.31 23.14
CA THR A 195 7.91 6.26 23.09
C THR A 195 8.36 5.78 21.71
N LYS A 196 9.29 6.50 21.10
CA LYS A 196 9.95 6.11 19.85
C LYS A 196 11.24 5.34 20.14
N TYR A 197 11.37 4.18 19.51
CA TYR A 197 12.60 3.41 19.43
C TYR A 197 13.23 3.68 18.07
N GLU A 198 14.24 4.54 18.04
CA GLU A 198 14.80 5.12 16.81
C GLU A 198 15.33 4.10 15.80
N ASN A 199 15.86 2.95 16.25
CA ASN A 199 16.51 1.97 15.38
C ASN A 199 16.24 0.55 15.88
N VAL A 200 15.02 0.04 15.71
CA VAL A 200 14.76 -1.38 15.99
C VAL A 200 15.32 -2.28 14.89
N SER A 201 15.51 -1.74 13.69
CA SER A 201 16.19 -2.42 12.57
C SER A 201 16.66 -1.41 11.52
N VAL A 202 17.23 -1.90 10.42
CA VAL A 202 17.72 -1.12 9.28
C VAL A 202 17.27 -1.78 7.99
N THR A 203 16.75 -0.98 7.06
CA THR A 203 16.35 -1.45 5.72
C THR A 203 17.56 -1.88 4.89
N TYR A 204 17.31 -2.60 3.79
CA TYR A 204 18.35 -2.94 2.80
C TYR A 204 19.10 -1.71 2.27
N GLU A 205 18.40 -0.58 2.11
CA GLU A 205 18.97 0.68 1.63
C GLU A 205 19.60 1.53 2.74
N GLY A 206 19.76 0.99 3.95
CA GLY A 206 20.45 1.65 5.06
C GLY A 206 19.62 2.68 5.83
N ARG A 207 18.31 2.78 5.58
CA ARG A 207 17.40 3.65 6.37
C ARG A 207 16.99 2.98 7.67
N SER A 208 16.86 3.75 8.74
CA SER A 208 16.33 3.25 10.01
C SER A 208 14.89 2.75 9.86
N ILE A 209 14.56 1.70 10.61
CA ILE A 209 13.20 1.26 10.89
C ILE A 209 12.93 1.58 12.37
N PRO A 210 12.14 2.63 12.67
CA PRO A 210 11.74 2.92 14.03
C PRO A 210 10.56 2.05 14.47
N ALA A 211 10.36 1.93 15.78
CA ALA A 211 9.13 1.42 16.37
C ALA A 211 8.55 2.45 17.34
N PHE A 212 7.23 2.45 17.48
CA PHE A 212 6.51 3.33 18.39
C PHE A 212 5.75 2.46 19.38
N LYS A 213 5.92 2.71 20.67
CA LYS A 213 5.20 2.03 21.75
C LYS A 213 4.26 3.01 22.39
N ILE A 214 2.98 2.67 22.49
CA ILE A 214 1.98 3.41 23.26
C ILE A 214 1.76 2.66 24.58
N SER A 215 1.83 3.34 25.71
CA SER A 215 1.66 2.72 27.03
C SER A 215 1.29 3.77 28.07
N THR A 216 0.44 3.41 29.02
CA THR A 216 0.20 4.19 30.23
C THR A 216 1.22 3.93 31.35
N THR A 217 2.19 3.02 31.13
CA THR A 217 3.22 2.74 32.13
C THR A 217 4.37 3.74 32.03
N THR A 218 4.58 4.52 33.08
CA THR A 218 5.69 5.49 33.17
C THR A 218 7.06 4.83 33.35
N ASN A 219 7.09 3.55 33.72
CA ASN A 219 8.32 2.77 33.91
C ASN A 219 8.87 2.29 32.55
N ARG A 220 9.68 3.14 31.90
CA ARG A 220 10.31 2.87 30.60
C ARG A 220 11.34 1.72 30.63
N ASN A 221 11.67 1.19 31.81
CA ASN A 221 12.69 0.16 32.03
C ASN A 221 12.18 -1.30 31.95
N GLY A 222 10.95 -1.53 31.50
CA GLY A 222 10.51 -2.86 31.04
C GLY A 222 9.89 -3.78 32.10
N ASP A 223 9.81 -3.37 33.37
CA ASP A 223 9.08 -4.12 34.41
C ASP A 223 7.58 -3.78 34.37
N SER A 224 6.89 -4.37 33.39
CA SER A 224 5.45 -4.24 33.21
C SER A 224 4.85 -5.62 32.95
N ASP A 225 3.86 -6.02 33.74
CA ASP A 225 3.09 -7.25 33.54
C ASP A 225 2.13 -7.15 32.31
N LYS A 226 2.16 -6.03 31.58
CA LYS A 226 1.35 -5.83 30.37
C LYS A 226 1.80 -6.75 29.24
N LYS A 227 0.83 -7.20 28.44
CA LYS A 227 1.09 -7.95 27.22
C LYS A 227 1.28 -6.99 26.05
N THR A 228 2.04 -7.37 25.04
CA THR A 228 2.25 -6.50 23.86
C THR A 228 1.38 -6.92 22.69
N LEU A 229 0.70 -5.96 22.07
CA LEU A 229 0.02 -6.10 20.78
C LEU A 229 0.88 -5.47 19.69
N TYR A 230 1.47 -6.31 18.83
CA TYR A 230 2.27 -5.83 17.71
C TYR A 230 1.41 -5.60 16.47
N THR A 231 1.43 -4.36 15.97
CA THR A 231 0.77 -3.98 14.70
C THR A 231 1.82 -3.46 13.74
N GLN A 232 1.75 -3.92 12.49
CA GLN A 232 2.61 -3.47 11.39
C GLN A 232 1.77 -3.24 10.14
N ALA A 233 2.07 -2.16 9.43
CA ALA A 233 1.55 -1.89 8.09
C ALA A 233 2.69 -1.69 7.08
N LEU A 234 2.31 -1.56 5.81
CA LEU A 234 3.23 -1.28 4.70
C LEU A 234 4.33 -2.34 4.50
N ILE A 235 4.10 -3.61 4.89
CA ILE A 235 4.97 -4.72 4.48
C ILE A 235 5.03 -4.84 2.95
N HIS A 236 3.95 -4.45 2.27
CA HIS A 236 3.94 -4.16 0.84
C HIS A 236 3.82 -2.65 0.61
N ALA A 237 4.83 -2.05 -0.04
CA ALA A 237 4.90 -0.61 -0.26
C ALA A 237 3.74 0.00 -1.07
N ARG A 238 2.95 -0.81 -1.78
CA ARG A 238 1.79 -0.36 -2.59
C ARG A 238 0.47 -0.31 -1.82
N GLU A 239 0.43 -0.79 -0.58
CA GLU A 239 -0.80 -0.88 0.22
C GLU A 239 -0.95 0.36 1.10
N TRP A 240 -1.00 1.56 0.48
CA TRP A 240 -0.95 2.84 1.21
C TRP A 240 -2.11 3.03 2.19
N GLN A 241 -3.27 2.43 1.92
CA GLN A 241 -4.41 2.43 2.84
C GLN A 241 -4.07 1.74 4.18
N ALA A 242 -3.24 0.69 4.16
CA ALA A 242 -2.83 0.01 5.38
C ALA A 242 -1.98 0.94 6.25
N GLY A 243 -1.05 1.69 5.64
CA GLY A 243 -0.25 2.69 6.35
C GLY A 243 -1.12 3.80 6.95
N ALA A 244 -1.96 4.43 6.13
CA ALA A 244 -2.85 5.50 6.57
C ALA A 244 -3.78 5.06 7.73
N ALA A 245 -4.36 3.86 7.63
CA ALA A 245 -5.20 3.30 8.69
C ALA A 245 -4.41 3.10 10.00
N THR A 246 -3.18 2.58 9.94
CA THR A 246 -2.35 2.40 11.14
C THR A 246 -2.00 3.73 11.80
N PHE A 247 -1.61 4.75 11.02
CA PHE A 247 -1.31 6.08 11.58
C PHE A 247 -2.54 6.73 12.21
N PHE A 248 -3.72 6.56 11.59
CA PHE A 248 -4.98 7.05 12.13
C PHE A 248 -5.34 6.33 13.43
N THR A 249 -5.17 5.01 13.49
CA THR A 249 -5.37 4.23 14.72
C THR A 249 -4.45 4.71 15.84
N MET A 250 -3.18 4.99 15.55
CA MET A 250 -2.25 5.54 16.55
C MET A 250 -2.71 6.92 17.05
N ALA A 251 -3.09 7.82 16.15
CA ALA A 251 -3.61 9.14 16.50
C ALA A 251 -4.88 9.04 17.35
N SER A 252 -5.84 8.19 16.96
CA SER A 252 -7.09 7.97 17.70
C SER A 252 -6.84 7.41 19.10
N MET A 253 -5.89 6.49 19.27
CA MET A 253 -5.53 5.97 20.59
C MET A 253 -4.96 7.07 21.49
N LEU A 254 -4.19 8.01 20.93
CA LEU A 254 -3.67 9.15 21.69
C LEU A 254 -4.77 10.16 22.02
N ASP A 255 -5.67 10.45 21.08
CA ASP A 255 -6.84 11.31 21.31
C ASP A 255 -7.68 10.75 22.49
N ASP A 256 -7.99 9.45 22.48
CA ASP A 256 -8.75 8.79 23.54
C ASP A 256 -8.02 8.82 24.89
N LEU A 257 -6.70 8.56 24.90
CA LEU A 257 -5.90 8.59 26.13
C LEU A 257 -5.81 10.00 26.74
N ARG A 258 -5.64 11.04 25.93
CA ARG A 258 -5.62 12.45 26.37
C ARG A 258 -6.98 12.88 26.90
N ALA A 259 -8.06 12.45 26.26
CA ALA A 259 -9.42 12.69 26.71
C ALA A 259 -9.78 11.92 28.00
N GLY A 260 -8.89 11.05 28.50
CA GLY A 260 -9.15 10.22 29.67
C GLY A 260 -10.23 9.17 29.43
N ASP A 261 -10.38 8.67 28.19
CA ASP A 261 -11.37 7.66 27.87
C ASP A 261 -11.14 6.38 28.68
N ASP A 262 -12.20 5.93 29.34
CA ASP A 262 -12.21 4.78 30.23
C ASP A 262 -11.92 3.47 29.49
N ALA A 263 -12.36 3.32 28.24
CA ALA A 263 -12.15 2.11 27.46
C ALA A 263 -10.70 2.01 26.97
N ALA A 264 -10.15 3.11 26.46
CA ALA A 264 -8.73 3.22 26.11
C ALA A 264 -7.83 2.98 27.33
N SER A 265 -8.12 3.63 28.46
CA SER A 265 -7.35 3.44 29.70
C SER A 265 -7.33 1.97 30.14
N ARG A 266 -8.50 1.29 30.17
CA ARG A 266 -8.58 -0.14 30.51
C ARG A 266 -7.85 -1.06 29.53
N LEU A 267 -7.77 -0.68 28.26
CA LEU A 267 -6.99 -1.42 27.26
C LEU A 267 -5.50 -1.28 27.57
N PHE A 268 -5.02 -0.05 27.71
CA PHE A 268 -3.62 0.25 27.93
C PHE A 268 -3.13 -0.13 29.34
N ASP A 269 -4.01 -0.32 30.32
CA ASP A 269 -3.65 -0.91 31.62
C ASP A 269 -3.20 -2.37 31.50
N LYS A 270 -3.64 -3.08 30.45
CA LYS A 270 -3.35 -4.50 30.24
C LYS A 270 -2.39 -4.75 29.09
N PHE A 271 -2.34 -3.82 28.14
CA PHE A 271 -1.59 -3.97 26.91
C PHE A 271 -0.69 -2.76 26.64
N ASP A 272 0.44 -3.06 26.01
CA ASP A 272 1.26 -2.11 25.27
C ASP A 272 1.06 -2.33 23.76
#